data_AF-A0A1S6QGT6-F1
#
_entry.id   AF-A0A1S6QGT6-F1
#
_cell.length_a   1.000
_cell.length_b   1.000
_cell.length_c   1.000
_cell.angle_alpha   90.00
_cell.angle_beta   90.00
_cell.angle_gamma   90.00
#
_symmetry.space_group_name_H-M   'P 1'
#
loop_
_entity.id
_entity.type
_entity.pdbx_description
1 polymer ?
#
loop_
_entity_poly.entity_id
_entity_poly.type
_entity_poly.pdbx_seq_one_letter_code
_entity_poly.pdbx_strand_id
1 'polypeptide(L)' 'MTERQMIQEILNTVDVMYDFENTDDDKKEYDISIHRQTGDKRPLEQINSEIKKYFQESDFSYDETLNPSDDIDIAINVKR' A
#
# COMPACT_ATOMS: atom_id res chain seq x y z
N MET A 1 -2.37 -15.46 -10.90
CA MET A 1 -2.38 -14.11 -10.30
C MET A 1 -1.02 -13.89 -9.67
N THR A 2 -0.29 -12.84 -10.04
CA THR A 2 1.01 -12.51 -9.45
C THR A 2 0.82 -11.82 -8.10
N GLU A 3 1.85 -11.81 -7.24
CA GLU A 3 1.80 -11.08 -5.95
C GLU A 3 1.47 -9.60 -6.18
N ARG A 4 2.12 -8.97 -7.17
CA ARG A 4 1.79 -7.62 -7.63
C ARG A 4 0.32 -7.42 -7.98
N GLN A 5 -0.32 -8.36 -8.67
CA GLN A 5 -1.76 -8.26 -9.00
C GLN A 5 -2.63 -8.29 -7.74
N MET A 6 -2.31 -9.13 -6.75
CA MET A 6 -3.03 -9.17 -5.48
C MET A 6 -2.89 -7.84 -4.73
N ILE A 7 -1.68 -7.30 -4.67
CA ILE A 7 -1.40 -5.99 -4.05
C ILE A 7 -2.24 -4.90 -4.72
N GLN A 8 -2.28 -4.87 -6.06
CA GLN A 8 -3.10 -3.91 -6.80
C GLN A 8 -4.59 -4.06 -6.51
N GLU A 9 -5.11 -5.29 -6.44
CA GLU A 9 -6.51 -5.55 -6.08
C GLU A 9 -6.85 -5.05 -4.67
N ILE A 10 -5.95 -5.26 -3.71
CA ILE A 10 -6.10 -4.75 -2.34
C ILE A 10 -6.17 -3.21 -2.34
N LEU A 11 -5.21 -2.54 -2.98
CA LEU A 11 -5.15 -1.08 -2.99
C LEU A 11 -6.33 -0.45 -3.74
N ASN A 12 -6.77 -1.07 -4.84
CA ASN A 12 -7.99 -0.67 -5.55
C ASN A 12 -9.24 -0.83 -4.67
N THR A 13 -9.27 -1.85 -3.81
CA THR A 13 -10.39 -2.08 -2.87
C THR A 13 -10.46 -1.00 -1.78
N VAL A 14 -9.31 -0.48 -1.34
CA VAL A 14 -9.25 0.62 -0.35
C VAL A 14 -9.51 2.00 -0.98
N ASP A 15 -9.57 2.05 -2.31
CA ASP A 15 -9.84 3.27 -3.09
C ASP A 15 -8.75 4.34 -2.89
N VAL A 16 -7.49 3.94 -3.05
CA VAL A 16 -6.31 4.81 -2.95
C VAL A 16 -5.55 4.88 -4.27
N MET A 17 -4.79 5.96 -4.47
CA MET A 17 -3.80 6.05 -5.55
C MET A 17 -2.48 5.47 -5.07
N TYR A 18 -1.73 4.80 -5.95
CA TYR A 18 -0.49 4.16 -5.58
C TYR A 18 0.50 4.08 -6.73
N ASP A 19 1.77 4.14 -6.40
CA ASP A 19 2.90 4.01 -7.32
C ASP A 19 3.89 2.98 -6.78
N PHE A 20 4.28 2.04 -7.63
CA PHE A 20 5.31 1.06 -7.30
C PHE A 20 6.67 1.66 -7.62
N GLU A 21 7.41 2.04 -6.58
CA GLU A 21 8.76 2.62 -6.70
C GLU A 21 9.80 1.53 -6.98
N ASN A 22 9.64 0.37 -6.34
CA ASN A 22 10.51 -0.77 -6.49
C ASN A 22 9.69 -2.06 -6.55
N THR A 23 9.99 -2.87 -7.56
CA THR A 23 9.40 -4.20 -7.74
C THR A 23 10.53 -5.18 -7.92
N ASP A 24 11.12 -5.62 -6.81
CA ASP A 24 12.10 -6.69 -6.82
C ASP A 24 11.35 -8.02 -6.77
N ASP A 25 10.90 -8.49 -7.94
CA ASP A 25 10.14 -9.74 -8.08
C ASP A 25 10.99 -10.97 -7.65
N ASP A 26 12.32 -10.88 -7.69
CA ASP A 26 13.21 -11.95 -7.21
C ASP A 26 13.25 -12.01 -5.68
N LYS A 27 13.20 -10.85 -5.00
CA LYS A 27 13.14 -10.75 -3.54
C LYS A 27 11.74 -10.73 -2.95
N LYS A 28 10.70 -10.72 -3.80
CA LYS A 28 9.29 -10.59 -3.39
C LYS A 28 9.06 -9.38 -2.50
N GLU A 29 9.74 -8.29 -2.83
CA GLU A 29 9.72 -7.04 -2.07
C GLU A 29 9.20 -5.92 -2.96
N TYR A 30 8.21 -5.20 -2.44
CA TYR A 30 7.51 -4.14 -3.14
C TYR A 30 7.50 -2.87 -2.30
N ASP A 31 8.13 -1.81 -2.82
CA ASP A 31 8.05 -0.47 -2.25
C ASP A 31 6.96 0.31 -2.97
N ILE A 32 5.98 0.80 -2.21
CA ILE A 32 4.78 1.41 -2.75
C ILE A 32 4.52 2.75 -2.05
N SER A 33 4.44 3.81 -2.84
CA SER A 33 3.96 5.12 -2.41
C SER A 33 2.44 5.16 -2.56
N ILE A 34 1.73 5.65 -1.56
CA ILE A 34 0.27 5.75 -1.55
C ILE A 34 -0.13 7.19 -1.32
N HIS A 35 -1.14 7.61 -2.10
CA HIS A 35 -1.75 8.92 -2.03
C HIS A 35 -3.27 8.76 -1.89
N ARG A 36 -3.89 9.61 -1.06
CA ARG A 36 -5.34 9.71 -0.99
C ARG A 36 -5.89 10.18 -2.31
N GLN A 37 -7.04 9.62 -2.69
CA GLN A 37 -7.78 10.14 -3.83
C GLN A 37 -8.30 11.55 -3.55
N THR A 38 -8.45 12.33 -4.62
CA THR A 38 -9.03 13.68 -4.54
C THR A 38 -10.44 13.61 -3.97
N GLY A 39 -10.66 14.24 -2.81
CA GLY A 39 -11.96 14.27 -2.13
C GLY A 39 -12.14 13.22 -1.04
N ASP A 40 -11.18 12.30 -0.87
CA ASP A 40 -11.16 11.42 0.30
C ASP A 40 -10.85 12.23 1.57
N LYS A 41 -11.77 12.15 2.54
CA LYS A 41 -11.68 12.85 3.84
C LYS A 41 -11.34 11.90 4.98
N ARG A 42 -11.18 10.60 4.70
CA ARG A 42 -10.77 9.62 5.71
C ARG A 42 -9.39 10.02 6.26
N PRO A 43 -9.18 9.89 7.58
CA PRO A 43 -7.87 10.08 8.17
C PRO A 43 -6.89 9.02 7.65
N LEU A 44 -5.61 9.37 7.53
CA LEU A 44 -4.58 8.46 6.99
C LEU A 44 -4.45 7.19 7.83
N GLU A 45 -4.67 7.29 9.13
CA GLU A 45 -4.66 6.16 10.05
C GLU A 45 -5.76 5.14 9.74
N GLN A 46 -6.94 5.62 9.32
CA GLN A 46 -8.03 4.74 8.91
C GLN A 46 -7.68 4.02 7.60
N ILE A 47 -7.19 4.77 6.61
CA ILE A 47 -6.77 4.21 5.31
C ILE A 47 -5.65 3.17 5.52
N ASN A 48 -4.63 3.51 6.29
CA ASN A 48 -3.55 2.60 6.65
C ASN A 48 -4.05 1.34 7.36
N SER A 49 -5.02 1.47 8.26
CA SER A 49 -5.62 0.32 8.96
C SER A 49 -6.40 -0.59 8.01
N GLU A 50 -7.13 -0.02 7.05
CA GLU A 50 -7.84 -0.77 6.00
C GLU A 50 -6.86 -1.54 5.11
N ILE A 51 -5.79 -0.88 4.65
CA ILE A 51 -4.69 -1.50 3.89
C ILE A 51 -4.10 -2.65 4.69
N LYS A 52 -3.57 -2.37 5.89
CA LYS A 52 -2.93 -3.36 6.76
C LYS A 52 -3.79 -4.60 6.97
N LYS A 53 -5.10 -4.42 7.18
CA LYS A 53 -6.04 -5.54 7.35
C LYS A 53 -6.04 -6.45 6.11
N TYR A 54 -6.20 -5.90 4.92
CA TYR A 54 -6.23 -6.71 3.68
C TYR A 54 -4.89 -7.37 3.37
N PHE A 55 -3.77 -6.71 3.64
CA PHE A 55 -2.44 -7.30 3.48
C PHE A 55 -2.22 -8.47 4.46
N GLN A 56 -2.64 -8.33 5.72
CA GLN A 56 -2.59 -9.43 6.71
C GLN A 56 -3.50 -10.61 6.32
N GLU A 57 -4.71 -10.35 5.83
CA GLU A 57 -5.63 -11.39 5.34
C GLU A 57 -5.05 -12.16 4.13
N SER A 58 -4.15 -11.52 3.38
CA SER A 58 -3.49 -12.09 2.19
C SER A 58 -2.11 -12.68 2.49
N ASP A 59 -1.71 -12.78 3.77
CA ASP A 59 -0.43 -13.34 4.23
C ASP A 59 0.80 -12.58 3.69
N PHE A 60 0.70 -11.24 3.59
CA PHE A 60 1.83 -10.36 3.31
C PHE A 60 2.38 -9.74 4.60
N SER A 61 3.70 -9.62 4.68
CA SER A 61 4.37 -8.76 5.65
C SER A 61 4.25 -7.31 5.20
N TYR A 62 3.94 -6.42 6.16
CA TYR A 62 3.58 -5.04 5.92
C TYR A 62 4.33 -4.13 6.90
N ASP A 63 5.15 -3.22 6.38
CA ASP A 63 5.77 -2.13 7.12
C ASP A 63 5.31 -0.80 6.53
N GLU A 64 4.89 0.13 7.39
CA GLU A 64 4.26 1.39 6.97
C GLU A 64 4.93 2.62 7.59
N THR A 65 4.95 3.72 6.83
CA THR A 65 5.30 5.05 7.34
C THR A 65 4.24 6.04 6.88
N LEU A 66 3.61 6.74 7.83
CA LEU A 66 2.65 7.81 7.55
C LEU A 66 3.38 9.14 7.32
N ASN A 67 3.00 9.87 6.28
CA ASN A 67 3.60 11.13 5.84
C ASN A 67 5.14 11.08 5.78
N PRO A 68 5.75 10.15 5.03
CA PRO A 68 7.20 10.08 4.88
C PRO A 68 7.79 11.30 4.18
N SER A 69 7.00 12.03 3.38
CA SER A 69 7.39 13.25 2.67
C SER A 69 6.16 14.17 2.45
N ASP A 70 6.39 15.39 1.93
CA ASP A 70 5.31 16.35 1.65
C ASP A 70 4.35 15.90 0.53
N ASP A 71 4.77 14.95 -0.30
CA ASP A 71 4.01 14.49 -1.48
C ASP A 71 3.37 13.11 -1.24
N ILE A 72 3.96 12.28 -0.38
CA ILE A 72 3.52 10.91 -0.12
C ILE A 72 2.73 10.87 1.19
N ASP A 73 1.46 10.44 1.11
CA ASP A 73 0.61 10.28 2.28
C ASP A 73 1.03 9.06 3.13
N ILE A 74 1.31 7.92 2.48
CA ILE A 74 1.73 6.67 3.14
C ILE A 74 2.77 5.98 2.26
N ALA A 75 3.92 5.59 2.82
CA ALA A 75 4.83 4.64 2.17
C ALA A 75 4.68 3.28 2.81
N ILE A 76 4.60 2.23 1.99
CA ILE A 76 4.53 0.85 2.46
C ILE A 76 5.62 0.00 1.80
N ASN A 77 6.21 -0.88 2.60
CA ASN A 77 7.08 -1.94 2.14
C ASN A 77 6.38 -3.28 2.38
N VAL A 78 6.18 -4.02 1.30
CA VAL A 78 5.46 -5.30 1.31
C VAL A 78 6.45 -6.41 1.03
N LYS A 79 6.45 -7.44 1.87
CA LYS A 79 7.32 -8.62 1.74
C LYS A 79 6.51 -9.90 1.83
N ARG A 80 6.92 -10.95 1.12
CA ARG A 80 6.30 -12.29 1.22
C ARG A 80 7.31 -13.42 1.34
#